data_AF-A0A2G2FY99-F1
#
_entry.id   AF-A0A2G2FY99-F1
#
_cell.length_a   1.000
_cell.length_b   1.000
_cell.length_c   1.000
_cell.angle_alpha   90.00
_cell.angle_beta   90.00
_cell.angle_gamma   90.00
#
_symmetry.space_group_name_H-M   'P 1'
#
loop_
_entity.id
_entity.type
_entity.pdbx_description
1 polymer ?
#
loop_
_entity_poly.entity_id
_entity_poly.type
_entity_poly.pdbx_seq_one_letter_code
_entity_poly.pdbx_strand_id
1 'polypeptide(L)'
;MQKLPDFFKELWKRKVVQFGAIYVGASWLLLQAAIAIETTAKLPDWLDQVVLVFLVLGFPLTLLLAWAQDTTVSKTSTSPIPPTNQDTKPGIAVLPFVNMSDDKENEYFADGMTEDIITGLSFSQHLSVKSRTSTFSYKGTSPDIREVGKTLGVEYVAEGSVRPMGKRIRITVQLIEAASGNHIWAEKYDRPTDALFDVQDEVIDAITSALGANLTKAEANRARKLKPSSLSAWQVVQKALLLGFGHKDASYSNLLGDNINAVRKTAQNEPDYAYAHSLLAWLLNMKVTNGVSDNWRVDLEEAKEHMQHGLSLAPNDPFNLNLCAAALGYVGKNDRAEELCLKALQINPNFPDVYFTLSQVHAYEGRFEKAEEALDTLEAMAPNGIASVFAPWYRAISKSMQGDHKQAEKLLRHVYEIAPNYHLPYIFMAISLDALGRRDEAKEAIVKMLELQPKITVKRISSNIGAHPDPEEGKRRIQVLGELWPC
;
A
#
# COMPACT_ATOMS: atom_id res chain seq x y z
N MET A 1 -29.51 22.20 -47.49
CA MET A 1 -30.10 21.37 -46.41
C MET A 1 -29.03 20.46 -45.80
N GLN A 2 -28.11 20.98 -44.96
CA GLN A 2 -26.98 20.17 -44.45
C GLN A 2 -26.58 20.51 -42.98
N LYS A 3 -27.52 21.04 -42.16
CA LYS A 3 -27.28 21.41 -40.74
C LYS A 3 -28.10 20.60 -39.71
N LEU A 4 -29.03 19.74 -40.13
CA LEU A 4 -29.82 18.93 -39.20
C LEU A 4 -29.04 17.81 -38.45
N PRO A 5 -27.99 17.17 -38.99
CA PRO A 5 -27.37 16.02 -38.30
C PRO A 5 -26.63 16.40 -37.01
N ASP A 6 -26.09 17.62 -36.91
CA ASP A 6 -25.29 18.05 -35.75
C ASP A 6 -26.15 18.45 -34.56
N PHE A 7 -27.32 19.05 -34.80
CA PHE A 7 -28.26 19.44 -33.74
C PHE A 7 -28.81 18.22 -32.97
N PHE A 8 -29.15 17.13 -33.68
CA PHE A 8 -29.62 15.90 -33.04
C PHE A 8 -28.52 15.20 -32.25
N LYS A 9 -27.27 15.19 -32.74
CA LYS A 9 -26.13 14.69 -31.97
C LYS A 9 -25.90 15.50 -30.70
N GLU A 10 -26.11 16.80 -30.76
CA GLU A 10 -25.94 17.71 -29.64
C GLU A 10 -27.06 17.56 -28.59
N LEU A 11 -28.30 17.27 -29.00
CA LEU A 11 -29.40 16.91 -28.11
C LEU A 11 -29.16 15.61 -27.34
N TRP A 12 -28.57 14.61 -28.00
CA TRP A 12 -28.19 13.34 -27.37
C TRP A 12 -26.99 13.49 -26.41
N LYS A 13 -25.99 14.30 -26.79
CA LYS A 13 -24.82 14.58 -25.92
C LYS A 13 -25.20 15.30 -24.63
N ARG A 14 -26.21 16.18 -24.68
CA ARG A 14 -26.65 17.02 -23.55
C ARG A 14 -27.75 16.39 -22.68
N LYS A 15 -28.02 15.09 -22.83
CA LYS A 15 -29.09 14.34 -22.10
C LYS A 15 -30.50 14.97 -22.16
N VAL A 16 -30.75 15.94 -23.04
CA VAL A 16 -32.04 16.67 -23.15
C VAL A 16 -33.18 15.71 -23.49
N VAL A 17 -32.92 14.72 -24.34
CA VAL A 17 -33.87 13.66 -24.71
C VAL A 17 -34.25 12.80 -23.49
N GLN A 18 -33.30 12.53 -22.59
CA GLN A 18 -33.54 11.74 -21.37
C GLN A 18 -34.42 12.50 -20.38
N PHE A 19 -34.16 13.79 -20.16
CA PHE A 19 -34.99 14.64 -19.31
C PHE A 19 -36.40 14.84 -19.89
N GLY A 20 -36.53 15.00 -21.20
CA GLY A 20 -37.83 15.05 -21.88
C GLY A 20 -38.64 13.76 -21.67
N ALA A 21 -38.02 12.59 -21.81
CA ALA A 21 -38.69 11.31 -21.58
C ALA A 21 -39.13 11.11 -20.12
N ILE A 22 -38.28 11.50 -19.15
CA ILE A 22 -38.62 11.46 -17.72
C ILE A 22 -39.79 12.40 -17.41
N TYR A 23 -39.78 13.61 -17.97
CA TYR A 23 -40.85 14.58 -17.74
C TYR A 23 -42.20 14.07 -18.26
N VAL A 24 -42.23 13.49 -19.46
CA VAL A 24 -43.46 12.89 -20.01
C VAL A 24 -43.98 11.76 -19.13
N GLY A 25 -43.09 10.88 -18.65
CA GLY A 25 -43.47 9.79 -17.73
C GLY A 25 -44.02 10.29 -16.39
N ALA A 26 -43.35 11.28 -15.79
CA ALA A 26 -43.80 11.91 -14.53
C ALA A 26 -45.12 12.67 -14.70
N SER A 27 -45.29 13.38 -15.83
CA SER A 27 -46.52 14.11 -16.16
C SER A 27 -47.71 13.17 -16.32
N TRP A 28 -47.50 12.01 -16.94
CA TRP A 28 -48.53 10.98 -17.07
C TRP A 28 -48.97 10.43 -15.70
N LEU A 29 -48.03 10.17 -14.79
CA LEU A 29 -48.33 9.74 -13.43
C LEU A 29 -49.06 10.81 -12.61
N LEU A 30 -48.68 12.08 -12.76
CA LEU A 30 -49.34 13.20 -12.09
C LEU A 30 -50.77 13.40 -12.58
N LEU A 31 -51.02 13.22 -13.89
CA LEU A 31 -52.38 13.21 -14.44
C LEU A 31 -53.22 12.06 -13.85
N GLN A 32 -52.66 10.85 -13.73
CA GLN A 32 -53.39 9.75 -13.08
C GLN A 32 -53.71 10.02 -11.61
N ALA A 33 -52.78 10.62 -10.88
CA ALA A 33 -53.00 11.00 -9.48
C ALA A 33 -54.06 12.10 -9.35
N ALA A 34 -54.07 13.11 -10.23
CA ALA A 34 -55.05 14.18 -10.24
C ALA A 34 -56.48 13.62 -10.43
N ILE A 35 -56.67 12.74 -11.42
CA ILE A 35 -57.96 12.09 -11.71
C ILE A 35 -58.43 11.23 -10.51
N ALA A 36 -57.51 10.50 -9.87
CA ALA A 36 -57.82 9.69 -8.68
C ALA A 36 -58.21 10.55 -7.46
N ILE A 37 -57.61 11.73 -7.31
CA ILE A 37 -57.90 12.66 -6.21
C ILE A 37 -59.21 13.39 -6.47
N GLU A 38 -59.49 13.83 -7.69
CA GLU A 38 -60.74 14.50 -8.07
C GLU A 38 -61.96 13.62 -7.74
N THR A 39 -61.91 12.36 -8.15
CA THR A 39 -62.96 11.36 -7.89
C THR A 39 -63.18 11.09 -6.40
N THR A 40 -62.12 11.16 -5.59
CA THR A 40 -62.17 10.90 -4.14
C THR A 40 -62.59 12.14 -3.34
N ALA A 41 -62.15 13.33 -3.75
CA ALA A 41 -62.28 14.57 -2.99
C ALA A 41 -63.40 15.51 -3.50
N LYS A 42 -64.15 15.12 -4.54
CA LYS A 42 -65.20 15.93 -5.19
C LYS A 42 -64.71 17.32 -5.56
N LEU A 43 -63.52 17.39 -6.15
CA LEU A 43 -62.95 18.65 -6.59
C LEU A 43 -63.65 19.13 -7.88
N PRO A 44 -63.57 20.43 -8.19
CA PRO A 44 -64.19 20.97 -9.40
C PRO A 44 -63.50 20.51 -10.68
N ASP A 45 -64.29 20.28 -11.74
CA ASP A 45 -63.85 19.83 -13.07
C ASP A 45 -62.80 20.75 -13.76
N TRP A 46 -62.61 21.98 -13.28
CA TRP A 46 -61.58 22.88 -13.80
C TRP A 46 -60.15 22.49 -13.36
N LEU A 47 -60.01 21.62 -12.35
CA LEU A 47 -58.71 21.20 -11.82
C LEU A 47 -57.87 20.47 -12.87
N ASP A 48 -58.49 19.60 -13.66
CA ASP A 48 -57.82 18.86 -14.73
C ASP A 48 -57.23 19.79 -15.79
N GLN A 49 -57.99 20.84 -16.15
CA GLN A 49 -57.52 21.85 -17.11
C GLN A 49 -56.33 22.62 -16.55
N VAL A 50 -56.33 22.94 -15.26
CA VAL A 50 -55.23 23.64 -14.61
C VAL A 50 -53.98 22.76 -14.53
N VAL A 51 -54.11 21.49 -14.12
CA VAL A 51 -52.98 20.55 -14.08
C VAL A 51 -52.39 20.35 -15.47
N LEU A 52 -53.23 20.17 -16.49
CA LEU A 52 -52.77 20.02 -17.88
C LEU A 52 -52.00 21.26 -18.37
N VAL A 53 -52.52 22.47 -18.10
CA VAL A 53 -51.85 23.73 -18.48
C VAL A 53 -50.48 23.85 -17.79
N PHE A 54 -50.38 23.52 -16.50
CA PHE A 54 -49.09 23.55 -15.79
C PHE A 54 -48.07 22.54 -16.33
N LEU A 55 -48.50 21.33 -16.71
CA LEU A 55 -47.62 20.33 -17.31
C LEU A 55 -47.16 20.74 -18.72
N VAL A 56 -48.06 21.30 -19.52
CA VAL A 56 -47.73 21.79 -20.88
C VAL A 56 -46.77 22.97 -20.82
N LEU A 57 -46.94 23.88 -19.87
CA LEU A 57 -46.02 25.02 -19.67
C LEU A 57 -44.69 24.61 -19.03
N GLY A 58 -44.70 23.59 -18.16
CA GLY A 58 -43.50 23.08 -17.52
C GLY A 58 -42.59 22.29 -18.48
N PHE A 59 -43.12 21.70 -19.55
CA PHE A 59 -42.31 20.94 -20.51
C PHE A 59 -41.29 21.80 -21.30
N PRO A 60 -41.65 22.94 -21.92
CA PRO A 60 -40.67 23.85 -22.52
C PRO A 60 -39.67 24.40 -21.50
N LEU A 61 -40.13 24.70 -20.28
CA LEU A 61 -39.27 25.21 -19.21
C LEU A 61 -38.24 24.18 -18.75
N THR A 62 -38.64 22.91 -18.61
CA THR A 62 -37.72 21.82 -18.26
C THR A 62 -36.74 21.51 -19.38
N LEU A 63 -37.16 21.59 -20.65
CA LEU A 63 -36.24 21.48 -21.78
C LEU A 63 -35.27 22.67 -21.84
N LEU A 64 -35.73 23.89 -21.57
CA LEU A 64 -34.88 25.09 -21.49
C LEU A 64 -33.88 25.02 -20.33
N LEU A 65 -34.31 24.56 -19.15
CA LEU A 65 -33.44 24.35 -17.99
C LEU A 65 -32.43 23.23 -18.25
N ALA A 66 -32.84 22.11 -18.85
CA ALA A 66 -31.93 21.03 -19.25
C ALA A 66 -30.93 21.50 -20.33
N TRP A 67 -31.33 22.45 -21.19
CA TRP A 67 -30.45 23.03 -22.20
C TRP A 67 -29.52 24.11 -21.63
N ALA A 68 -29.94 24.81 -20.58
CA ALA A 68 -29.19 25.85 -19.88
C ALA A 68 -28.22 25.30 -18.81
N GLN A 69 -28.40 24.06 -18.33
CA GLN A 69 -27.58 23.43 -17.29
C GLN A 69 -26.17 22.99 -17.75
N ASP A 70 -25.67 23.46 -18.90
CA ASP A 70 -24.29 23.23 -19.33
C ASP A 70 -23.59 24.52 -19.81
N THR A 71 -23.77 25.59 -19.04
CA THR A 71 -22.70 26.54 -18.80
C THR A 71 -22.51 26.65 -17.30
N THR A 72 -21.31 26.28 -16.84
CA THR A 72 -20.82 26.33 -15.45
C THR A 72 -21.30 25.21 -14.51
N VAL A 73 -20.70 24.03 -14.65
CA VAL A 73 -19.93 23.53 -13.50
C VAL A 73 -18.95 24.65 -13.18
N SER A 74 -19.25 25.39 -12.12
CA SER A 74 -18.31 26.38 -11.59
C SER A 74 -17.04 25.60 -11.29
N LYS A 75 -15.99 25.87 -12.07
CA LYS A 75 -14.65 25.98 -11.51
C LYS A 75 -14.79 26.98 -10.37
N THR A 76 -15.09 26.47 -9.17
CA THR A 76 -14.93 27.26 -7.96
C THR A 76 -13.51 27.82 -8.00
N SER A 77 -13.42 29.13 -7.87
CA SER A 77 -12.24 29.97 -7.92
C SER A 77 -10.93 29.21 -8.06
N THR A 78 -10.21 29.55 -9.12
CA THR A 78 -8.78 29.83 -9.00
C THR A 78 -8.61 30.71 -7.75
N SER A 79 -8.37 30.09 -6.60
CA SER A 79 -7.34 30.64 -5.72
C SER A 79 -6.16 30.93 -6.62
N PRO A 80 -5.47 32.08 -6.48
CA PRO A 80 -4.20 32.23 -7.18
C PRO A 80 -3.44 30.97 -6.83
N ILE A 81 -3.10 30.18 -7.84
CA ILE A 81 -2.08 29.15 -7.71
C ILE A 81 -0.95 29.94 -7.04
N PRO A 82 -0.64 29.75 -5.74
CA PRO A 82 0.58 30.32 -5.22
C PRO A 82 1.62 29.74 -6.16
N PRO A 83 2.46 30.56 -6.82
CA PRO A 83 3.25 30.11 -7.96
C PRO A 83 3.92 28.79 -7.59
N THR A 84 3.31 27.68 -8.04
CA THR A 84 3.84 26.37 -7.72
C THR A 84 5.03 26.31 -8.63
N ASN A 85 6.20 26.32 -8.00
CA ASN A 85 7.49 26.10 -8.62
C ASN A 85 7.30 25.19 -9.84
N GLN A 86 7.64 25.70 -11.02
CA GLN A 86 7.28 25.15 -12.33
C GLN A 86 7.96 23.79 -12.66
N ASP A 87 8.25 22.94 -11.68
CA ASP A 87 8.96 21.67 -11.87
C ASP A 87 8.46 20.49 -11.00
N THR A 88 7.41 20.65 -10.17
CA THR A 88 6.98 19.56 -9.25
C THR A 88 5.64 18.92 -9.63
N LYS A 89 5.67 17.61 -9.84
CA LYS A 89 4.48 16.75 -10.07
C LYS A 89 3.51 16.83 -8.89
N PRO A 90 2.18 16.86 -9.10
CA PRO A 90 1.20 16.83 -8.01
C PRO A 90 1.39 15.60 -7.10
N GLY A 91 1.49 15.86 -5.81
CA GLY A 91 1.63 14.91 -4.73
C GLY A 91 0.30 14.33 -4.28
N ILE A 92 0.25 13.01 -4.11
CA ILE A 92 -0.92 12.30 -3.59
C ILE A 92 -0.52 11.28 -2.52
N ALA A 93 -1.29 11.23 -1.44
CA ALA A 93 -1.25 10.17 -0.45
C ALA A 93 -2.56 9.36 -0.46
N VAL A 94 -2.48 8.04 -0.33
CA VAL A 94 -3.66 7.18 -0.16
C VAL A 94 -3.67 6.67 1.27
N LEU A 95 -4.66 7.10 2.06
CA LEU A 95 -4.81 6.64 3.43
C LEU A 95 -5.35 5.21 3.49
N PRO A 96 -5.03 4.43 4.54
CA PRO A 96 -5.58 3.10 4.74
C PRO A 96 -7.10 3.11 4.68
N PHE A 97 -7.65 2.33 3.76
CA PHE A 97 -9.10 2.20 3.65
C PHE A 97 -9.66 1.56 4.93
N VAL A 98 -10.85 1.99 5.32
CA VAL A 98 -11.53 1.47 6.50
C VAL A 98 -12.28 0.19 6.15
N ASN A 99 -12.00 -0.90 6.86
CA ASN A 99 -12.85 -2.09 6.84
C ASN A 99 -14.19 -1.79 7.55
N MET A 100 -15.28 -1.74 6.80
CA MET A 100 -16.64 -1.52 7.33
C MET A 100 -17.44 -2.81 7.51
N SER A 101 -16.77 -3.96 7.52
CA SER A 101 -17.38 -5.22 7.92
C SER A 101 -17.12 -5.49 9.41
N ASP A 102 -17.98 -6.30 10.03
CA ASP A 102 -17.84 -6.70 11.44
C ASP A 102 -16.73 -7.75 11.63
N ASP A 103 -16.19 -8.28 10.54
CA ASP A 103 -15.19 -9.34 10.54
C ASP A 103 -13.78 -8.78 10.32
N LYS A 104 -12.94 -8.91 11.35
CA LYS A 104 -11.53 -8.51 11.30
C LYS A 104 -10.71 -9.35 10.32
N GLU A 105 -11.15 -10.56 9.99
CA GLU A 105 -10.48 -11.37 8.97
C GLU A 105 -10.55 -10.71 7.59
N ASN A 106 -11.44 -9.74 7.37
CA ASN A 106 -11.53 -9.00 6.11
C ASN A 106 -10.61 -7.78 6.03
N GLU A 107 -9.80 -7.51 7.05
CA GLU A 107 -8.91 -6.33 7.08
C GLU A 107 -7.96 -6.28 5.88
N TYR A 108 -7.52 -7.46 5.39
CA TYR A 108 -6.66 -7.55 4.21
C TYR A 108 -7.32 -6.99 2.94
N PHE A 109 -8.66 -6.95 2.84
CA PHE A 109 -9.32 -6.36 1.68
C PHE A 109 -9.09 -4.85 1.63
N ALA A 110 -9.22 -4.18 2.78
CA ALA A 110 -9.04 -2.75 2.86
C ALA A 110 -7.57 -2.36 2.69
N ASP A 111 -6.67 -3.10 3.33
CA ASP A 111 -5.22 -2.89 3.19
C ASP A 111 -4.74 -3.19 1.77
N GLY A 112 -5.19 -4.30 1.17
CA GLY A 112 -4.83 -4.67 -0.19
C GLY A 112 -5.38 -3.69 -1.22
N MET A 113 -6.62 -3.19 -1.05
CA MET A 113 -7.16 -2.13 -1.91
C MET A 113 -6.31 -0.86 -1.85
N THR A 114 -5.89 -0.46 -0.64
CA THR A 114 -5.03 0.71 -0.46
C THR A 114 -3.70 0.51 -1.20
N GLU A 115 -3.08 -0.66 -1.04
CA GLU A 115 -1.80 -0.99 -1.67
C GLU A 115 -1.88 -1.01 -3.19
N ASP A 116 -2.92 -1.60 -3.75
CA ASP A 116 -3.10 -1.72 -5.19
C ASP A 116 -3.35 -0.34 -5.83
N ILE A 117 -4.07 0.55 -5.15
CA ILE A 117 -4.24 1.94 -5.60
C ILE A 117 -2.90 2.68 -5.57
N ILE A 118 -2.13 2.59 -4.47
CA ILE A 118 -0.79 3.21 -4.37
C ILE A 118 0.12 2.71 -5.49
N THR A 119 0.16 1.39 -5.69
CA THR A 119 0.91 0.73 -6.76
C THR A 119 0.48 1.24 -8.12
N GLY A 120 -0.82 1.22 -8.42
CA GLY A 120 -1.37 1.66 -9.69
C GLY A 120 -1.06 3.13 -10.01
N LEU A 121 -1.21 4.01 -9.02
CA LEU A 121 -0.89 5.43 -9.16
C LEU A 121 0.62 5.66 -9.33
N SER A 122 1.47 4.84 -8.72
CA SER A 122 2.94 4.97 -8.82
C SER A 122 3.48 4.76 -10.24
N PHE A 123 2.71 4.12 -11.13
CA PHE A 123 3.04 4.04 -12.54
C PHE A 123 2.91 5.36 -13.29
N SER A 124 2.14 6.32 -12.78
CA SER A 124 2.00 7.64 -13.42
C SER A 124 3.28 8.44 -13.27
N GLN A 125 3.94 8.74 -14.39
CA GLN A 125 5.06 9.67 -14.38
C GLN A 125 4.65 11.12 -14.05
N HIS A 126 3.36 11.41 -13.97
CA HIS A 126 2.82 12.74 -13.69
C HIS A 126 2.38 12.93 -12.24
N LEU A 127 2.45 11.89 -11.40
CA LEU A 127 2.13 11.96 -9.97
C LEU A 127 3.36 11.74 -9.10
N SER A 128 3.34 12.33 -7.91
CA SER A 128 4.27 12.05 -6.81
C SER A 128 3.50 11.31 -5.73
N VAL A 129 3.55 9.98 -5.74
CA VAL A 129 2.70 9.13 -4.88
C VAL A 129 3.44 8.77 -3.60
N LYS A 130 2.85 9.04 -2.42
CA LYS A 130 3.40 8.58 -1.14
C LYS A 130 3.19 7.09 -0.97
N SER A 131 4.21 6.38 -0.49
CA SER A 131 4.12 4.95 -0.26
C SER A 131 3.12 4.57 0.83
N ARG A 132 2.76 3.29 0.81
CA ARG A 132 2.06 2.57 1.87
C ARG A 132 2.59 2.89 3.26
N THR A 133 3.88 2.66 3.47
CA THR A 133 4.51 2.80 4.80
C THR A 133 4.39 4.21 5.36
N SER A 134 4.36 5.23 4.49
CA SER A 134 4.19 6.63 4.90
C SER A 134 2.77 6.92 5.39
N THR A 135 1.76 6.25 4.82
CA THR A 135 0.34 6.52 5.11
C THR A 135 -0.27 5.56 6.12
N PHE A 136 0.30 4.37 6.31
CA PHE A 136 -0.25 3.33 7.19
C PHE A 136 -0.18 3.65 8.69
N SER A 137 0.59 4.67 9.07
CA SER A 137 0.58 5.21 10.43
C SER A 137 -0.75 5.86 10.84
N TYR A 138 -1.53 6.30 9.86
CA TYR A 138 -2.88 6.83 10.09
C TYR A 138 -3.94 5.73 10.20
N LYS A 139 -3.57 4.44 10.10
CA LYS A 139 -4.51 3.32 10.18
C LYS A 139 -5.23 3.32 11.53
N GLY A 140 -6.57 3.21 11.47
CA GLY A 140 -7.41 3.22 12.67
C GLY A 140 -7.51 4.58 13.38
N THR A 141 -7.01 5.64 12.74
CA THR A 141 -7.15 7.02 13.21
C THR A 141 -8.15 7.79 12.32
N SER A 142 -8.50 9.01 12.71
CA SER A 142 -9.33 9.92 11.90
C SER A 142 -8.67 11.30 11.88
N PRO A 143 -7.55 11.44 11.15
CA PRO A 143 -6.74 12.65 11.17
C PRO A 143 -7.41 13.78 10.37
N ASP A 144 -7.08 15.03 10.68
CA ASP A 144 -7.43 16.14 9.80
C ASP A 144 -6.60 16.04 8.51
N ILE A 145 -7.27 15.96 7.36
CA ILE A 145 -6.63 15.81 6.05
C ILE A 145 -5.67 16.96 5.74
N ARG A 146 -5.91 18.16 6.30
CA ARG A 146 -5.01 19.30 6.16
C ARG A 146 -3.67 19.07 6.87
N GLU A 147 -3.72 18.45 8.05
CA GLU A 147 -2.52 18.06 8.79
C GLU A 147 -1.79 16.92 8.09
N VAL A 148 -2.52 15.94 7.56
CA VAL A 148 -1.95 14.84 6.76
C VAL A 148 -1.19 15.40 5.56
N GLY A 149 -1.82 16.27 4.75
CA GLY A 149 -1.18 16.85 3.57
C GLY A 149 0.04 17.69 3.90
N LYS A 150 0.00 18.47 4.98
CA LYS A 150 1.15 19.22 5.47
C LYS A 150 2.29 18.31 5.94
N THR A 151 1.96 17.26 6.68
CA THR A 151 2.95 16.32 7.26
C THR A 151 3.62 15.49 6.16
N LEU A 152 2.83 15.00 5.20
CA LEU A 152 3.34 14.18 4.10
C LEU A 152 3.88 15.01 2.92
N GLY A 153 3.59 16.32 2.89
CA GLY A 153 3.95 17.21 1.79
C GLY A 153 3.24 16.83 0.49
N VAL A 154 1.90 16.71 0.53
CA VAL A 154 1.06 16.39 -0.63
C VAL A 154 -0.09 17.36 -0.79
N GLU A 155 -0.47 17.65 -2.04
CA GLU A 155 -1.62 18.48 -2.37
C GLU A 155 -2.94 17.73 -2.28
N TYR A 156 -2.91 16.40 -2.45
CA TYR A 156 -4.10 15.56 -2.51
C TYR A 156 -4.03 14.36 -1.58
N VAL A 157 -5.18 14.01 -0.99
CA VAL A 157 -5.33 12.80 -0.17
C VAL A 157 -6.53 12.01 -0.67
N ALA A 158 -6.32 10.72 -0.92
CA ALA A 158 -7.39 9.77 -1.19
C ALA A 158 -7.68 8.95 0.06
N GLU A 159 -8.95 8.81 0.41
CA GLU A 159 -9.41 7.95 1.51
C GLU A 159 -10.66 7.17 1.09
N GLY A 160 -10.97 6.12 1.83
CA GLY A 160 -12.08 5.25 1.46
C GLY A 160 -12.42 4.18 2.47
N SER A 161 -13.40 3.37 2.09
CA SER A 161 -13.83 2.23 2.87
C SER A 161 -14.15 1.04 2.00
N VAL A 162 -13.93 -0.16 2.54
CA VAL A 162 -14.25 -1.43 1.91
C VAL A 162 -15.20 -2.20 2.82
N ARG A 163 -16.30 -2.69 2.25
CA ARG A 163 -17.27 -3.54 2.95
C ARG A 163 -17.55 -4.80 2.15
N PRO A 164 -16.84 -5.91 2.42
CA PRO A 164 -17.19 -7.21 1.88
C PRO A 164 -18.52 -7.69 2.46
N MET A 165 -19.39 -8.21 1.60
CA MET A 165 -20.76 -8.66 1.91
C MET A 165 -21.01 -10.01 1.21
N GLY A 166 -20.20 -11.02 1.55
CA GLY A 166 -20.22 -12.33 0.91
C GLY A 166 -19.79 -12.24 -0.56
N LYS A 167 -20.77 -12.35 -1.49
CA LYS A 167 -20.53 -12.31 -2.94
C LYS A 167 -20.51 -10.89 -3.52
N ARG A 168 -20.73 -9.87 -2.71
CA ARG A 168 -20.63 -8.47 -3.11
C ARG A 168 -19.59 -7.74 -2.30
N ILE A 169 -19.04 -6.70 -2.89
CA ILE A 169 -18.18 -5.75 -2.21
C ILE A 169 -18.68 -4.33 -2.49
N ARG A 170 -18.70 -3.53 -1.44
CA ARG A 170 -18.97 -2.10 -1.53
C ARG A 170 -17.71 -1.33 -1.22
N ILE A 171 -17.30 -0.47 -2.13
CA ILE A 171 -16.12 0.37 -2.00
C ILE A 171 -16.58 1.82 -2.13
N THR A 172 -16.14 2.67 -1.20
CA THR A 172 -16.33 4.12 -1.28
C THR A 172 -14.96 4.76 -1.34
N VAL A 173 -14.74 5.67 -2.28
CA VAL A 173 -13.46 6.38 -2.43
C VAL A 173 -13.75 7.87 -2.56
N GLN A 174 -12.89 8.68 -1.96
CA GLN A 174 -12.97 10.13 -2.01
C GLN A 174 -11.57 10.69 -2.23
N LEU A 175 -11.48 11.75 -3.03
CA LEU A 175 -10.28 12.51 -3.29
C LEU A 175 -10.47 13.93 -2.76
N ILE A 176 -9.54 14.36 -1.90
CA ILE A 176 -9.65 15.58 -1.11
C ILE A 176 -8.43 16.46 -1.40
N GLU A 177 -8.66 17.77 -1.61
CA GLU A 177 -7.60 18.77 -1.66
C GLU A 177 -7.12 19.07 -0.24
N ALA A 178 -5.85 18.80 0.05
CA ALA A 178 -5.32 18.91 1.41
C ALA A 178 -5.25 20.34 1.94
N ALA A 179 -5.10 21.35 1.06
CA ALA A 179 -5.00 22.74 1.50
C ALA A 179 -6.34 23.28 2.06
N SER A 180 -7.46 22.87 1.47
CA SER A 180 -8.80 23.38 1.80
C SER A 180 -9.66 22.39 2.56
N GLY A 181 -9.39 21.08 2.43
CA GLY A 181 -10.27 20.00 2.87
C GLY A 181 -11.45 19.76 1.93
N ASN A 182 -11.47 20.38 0.74
CA ASN A 182 -12.57 20.23 -0.20
C ASN A 182 -12.53 18.87 -0.91
N HIS A 183 -13.69 18.22 -1.05
CA HIS A 183 -13.83 17.04 -1.89
C HIS A 183 -13.77 17.44 -3.37
N ILE A 184 -12.81 16.86 -4.08
CA ILE A 184 -12.64 17.02 -5.53
C ILE A 184 -13.53 16.01 -6.27
N TRP A 185 -13.55 14.79 -5.75
CA TRP A 185 -14.30 13.67 -6.32
C TRP A 185 -14.64 12.68 -5.22
N ALA A 186 -15.78 12.00 -5.37
CA ALA A 186 -16.19 10.91 -4.50
C ALA A 186 -17.06 9.94 -5.29
N GLU A 187 -16.83 8.64 -5.12
CA GLU A 187 -17.59 7.62 -5.81
C GLU A 187 -17.84 6.39 -4.94
N LYS A 188 -18.90 5.67 -5.29
CA LYS A 188 -19.33 4.45 -4.62
C LYS A 188 -19.53 3.34 -5.63
N TYR A 189 -18.84 2.24 -5.40
CA TYR A 189 -18.91 1.02 -6.20
C TYR A 189 -19.66 -0.04 -5.39
N ASP A 190 -20.69 -0.63 -5.99
CA ASP A 190 -21.39 -1.81 -5.48
C ASP A 190 -21.31 -2.87 -6.59
N ARG A 191 -20.47 -3.89 -6.37
CA ARG A 191 -20.11 -4.88 -7.39
C ARG A 191 -20.04 -6.28 -6.79
N PRO A 192 -20.15 -7.32 -7.63
CA PRO A 192 -19.68 -8.65 -7.29
C PRO A 192 -18.21 -8.64 -6.81
N THR A 193 -17.85 -9.49 -5.85
CA THR A 193 -16.48 -9.50 -5.27
C THR A 193 -15.41 -9.90 -6.30
N ASP A 194 -15.76 -10.69 -7.31
CA ASP A 194 -14.86 -11.08 -8.40
C ASP A 194 -14.54 -9.93 -9.38
N ALA A 195 -15.33 -8.84 -9.37
CA ALA A 195 -15.05 -7.61 -10.11
C ALA A 195 -14.14 -6.63 -9.34
N LEU A 196 -13.50 -7.06 -8.24
CA LEU A 196 -12.62 -6.20 -7.43
C LEU A 196 -11.53 -5.53 -8.26
N PHE A 197 -10.89 -6.28 -9.15
CA PHE A 197 -9.80 -5.77 -9.99
C PHE A 197 -10.28 -4.70 -10.97
N ASP A 198 -11.49 -4.83 -11.52
CA ASP A 198 -12.08 -3.81 -12.39
C ASP A 198 -12.37 -2.54 -11.59
N VAL A 199 -12.88 -2.66 -10.36
CA VAL A 199 -13.11 -1.50 -9.47
C VAL A 199 -11.80 -0.80 -9.12
N GLN A 200 -10.72 -1.55 -8.89
CA GLN A 200 -9.40 -0.94 -8.67
C GLN A 200 -8.95 -0.11 -9.88
N ASP A 201 -9.11 -0.64 -11.10
CA ASP A 201 -8.76 0.11 -12.32
C ASP A 201 -9.65 1.35 -12.49
N GLU A 202 -10.96 1.22 -12.28
CA GLU A 202 -11.90 2.35 -12.31
C GLU A 202 -11.51 3.45 -11.30
N VAL A 203 -11.10 3.08 -10.08
CA VAL A 203 -10.66 4.04 -9.06
C VAL A 203 -9.35 4.74 -9.45
N ILE A 204 -8.35 3.99 -9.95
CA ILE A 204 -7.08 4.57 -10.40
C ILE A 204 -7.31 5.53 -11.57
N ASP A 205 -8.12 5.13 -12.56
CA ASP A 205 -8.48 5.97 -13.71
C ASP A 205 -9.27 7.22 -13.28
N ALA A 206 -10.17 7.10 -12.31
CA ALA A 206 -10.93 8.24 -11.78
C ALA A 206 -10.04 9.23 -11.03
N ILE A 207 -9.13 8.76 -10.16
CA ILE A 207 -8.17 9.61 -9.44
C ILE A 207 -7.25 10.33 -10.43
N THR A 208 -6.65 9.59 -11.36
CA THR A 208 -5.73 10.19 -12.35
C THR A 208 -6.44 11.17 -13.27
N SER A 209 -7.69 10.90 -13.67
CA SER A 209 -8.52 11.84 -14.44
C SER A 209 -8.85 13.11 -13.67
N ALA A 210 -9.24 12.99 -12.39
CA ALA A 210 -9.56 14.12 -11.53
C ALA A 210 -8.35 15.04 -11.32
N LEU A 211 -7.13 14.48 -11.30
CA LEU A 211 -5.88 15.22 -11.14
C LEU A 211 -5.24 15.66 -12.47
N GLY A 212 -5.83 15.33 -13.61
CA GLY A 212 -5.24 15.63 -14.93
C GLY A 212 -3.94 14.87 -15.22
N ALA A 213 -3.72 13.74 -14.54
CA ALA A 213 -2.49 12.94 -14.55
C ALA A 213 -2.73 11.53 -15.13
N ASN A 214 -3.56 11.45 -16.17
CA ASN A 214 -3.97 10.21 -16.82
C ASN A 214 -2.79 9.30 -17.18
N LEU A 215 -2.94 8.00 -16.90
CA LEU A 215 -1.98 7.00 -17.29
C LEU A 215 -1.91 6.87 -18.81
N THR A 216 -0.70 6.75 -19.34
CA THR A 216 -0.50 6.28 -20.70
C THR A 216 -0.99 4.84 -20.85
N LYS A 217 -1.33 4.42 -22.08
CA LYS A 217 -1.71 3.02 -22.36
C LYS A 217 -0.63 2.02 -21.90
N ALA A 218 0.63 2.41 -21.97
CA ALA A 218 1.75 1.58 -21.54
C ALA A 218 1.78 1.41 -20.02
N GLU A 219 1.57 2.49 -19.25
CA GLU A 219 1.52 2.46 -17.78
C GLU A 219 0.31 1.66 -17.28
N ALA A 220 -0.88 1.92 -17.83
CA ALA A 220 -2.08 1.15 -17.48
C ALA A 220 -1.92 -0.35 -17.80
N ASN A 221 -1.29 -0.69 -18.92
CA ASN A 221 -0.99 -2.09 -19.25
C ASN A 221 0.03 -2.74 -18.29
N ARG A 222 0.98 -1.98 -17.74
CA ARG A 222 1.92 -2.50 -16.74
C ARG A 222 1.21 -2.78 -15.43
N ALA A 223 0.41 -1.84 -14.93
CA ALA A 223 -0.36 -2.01 -13.70
C ALA A 223 -1.30 -3.23 -13.80
N ARG A 224 -2.02 -3.39 -14.92
CA ARG A 224 -2.90 -4.55 -15.13
C ARG A 224 -2.19 -5.89 -15.13
N LYS A 225 -0.95 -5.98 -15.62
CA LYS A 225 -0.16 -7.22 -15.65
C LYS A 225 0.31 -7.67 -14.26
N LEU A 226 0.26 -6.81 -13.26
CA LEU A 226 0.63 -7.18 -11.88
C LEU A 226 -0.49 -7.92 -11.16
N LYS A 227 -1.73 -7.81 -11.64
CA LYS A 227 -2.89 -8.42 -10.99
C LYS A 227 -2.92 -9.93 -11.27
N PRO A 228 -3.26 -10.75 -10.27
CA PRO A 228 -3.46 -12.17 -10.49
C PRO A 228 -4.76 -12.41 -11.26
N SER A 229 -4.87 -13.61 -11.82
CA SER A 229 -6.06 -14.07 -12.52
C SER A 229 -7.20 -14.46 -11.58
N SER A 230 -6.90 -14.79 -10.31
CA SER A 230 -7.91 -15.12 -9.31
C SER A 230 -7.86 -14.24 -8.06
N LEU A 231 -9.05 -13.96 -7.51
CA LEU A 231 -9.16 -13.27 -6.23
C LEU A 231 -8.50 -14.06 -5.09
N SER A 232 -8.55 -15.39 -5.12
CA SER A 232 -7.93 -16.21 -4.06
C SER A 232 -6.41 -16.09 -4.04
N ALA A 233 -5.76 -16.02 -5.21
CA ALA A 233 -4.32 -15.79 -5.29
C ALA A 233 -3.94 -14.43 -4.71
N TRP A 234 -4.72 -13.40 -5.06
CA TRP A 234 -4.58 -12.07 -4.48
C TRP A 234 -4.70 -12.09 -2.96
N GLN A 235 -5.75 -12.71 -2.43
CA GLN A 235 -6.00 -12.83 -0.99
C GLN A 235 -4.82 -13.46 -0.24
N VAL A 236 -4.23 -14.53 -0.79
CA VAL A 236 -3.08 -15.20 -0.19
C VAL A 236 -1.88 -14.26 -0.12
N VAL A 237 -1.57 -13.55 -1.20
CA VAL A 237 -0.44 -12.60 -1.23
C VAL A 237 -0.67 -11.43 -0.29
N GLN A 238 -1.87 -10.84 -0.26
CA GLN A 238 -2.17 -9.72 0.63
C GLN A 238 -2.08 -10.12 2.10
N LYS A 239 -2.59 -11.29 2.47
CA LYS A 239 -2.45 -11.83 3.84
C LYS A 239 -0.97 -12.05 4.22
N ALA A 240 -0.18 -12.57 3.29
CA ALA A 240 1.24 -12.80 3.52
C ALA A 240 2.07 -11.52 3.60
N LEU A 241 1.68 -10.44 2.91
CA LEU A 241 2.31 -9.12 3.04
C LEU A 241 2.10 -8.51 4.43
N LEU A 242 0.94 -8.75 5.06
CA LEU A 242 0.66 -8.28 6.40
C LEU A 242 1.52 -8.96 7.49
N LEU A 243 2.06 -10.15 7.21
CA LEU A 243 2.91 -10.86 8.17
C LEU A 243 4.21 -10.13 8.50
N GLY A 244 4.66 -9.25 7.61
CA GLY A 244 5.99 -8.66 7.68
C GLY A 244 6.27 -7.91 8.98
N PHE A 245 5.26 -7.34 9.63
CA PHE A 245 5.50 -6.20 10.53
C PHE A 245 4.53 -6.07 11.72
N GLY A 246 4.33 -7.13 12.51
CA GLY A 246 3.58 -6.94 13.77
C GLY A 246 3.11 -8.16 14.55
N HIS A 247 3.60 -9.37 14.30
CA HIS A 247 3.12 -10.51 15.08
C HIS A 247 3.78 -10.55 16.46
N LYS A 248 2.93 -10.34 17.46
CA LYS A 248 3.29 -10.23 18.87
C LYS A 248 3.47 -11.57 19.58
N ASP A 249 3.44 -12.72 18.90
CA ASP A 249 3.36 -14.02 19.59
C ASP A 249 4.30 -15.10 19.03
N ALA A 250 4.63 -16.08 19.88
CA ALA A 250 5.39 -17.30 19.60
C ALA A 250 4.84 -18.15 18.42
N SER A 251 3.66 -17.80 17.89
CA SER A 251 3.06 -18.37 16.67
C SER A 251 3.75 -17.91 15.38
N TYR A 252 4.63 -16.91 15.43
CA TYR A 252 5.27 -16.31 14.24
C TYR A 252 5.96 -17.34 13.32
N SER A 253 6.66 -18.34 13.86
CA SER A 253 7.32 -19.36 13.03
C SER A 253 6.31 -20.25 12.28
N ASN A 254 5.20 -20.61 12.94
CA ASN A 254 4.15 -21.41 12.35
C ASN A 254 3.42 -20.60 11.28
N LEU A 255 3.08 -19.35 11.61
CA LEU A 255 2.43 -18.43 10.69
C LEU A 255 3.32 -18.15 9.45
N LEU A 256 4.62 -17.96 9.63
CA LEU A 256 5.57 -17.79 8.53
C LEU A 256 5.60 -19.05 7.64
N GLY A 257 5.65 -20.24 8.24
CA GLY A 257 5.60 -21.51 7.51
C GLY A 257 4.30 -21.68 6.70
N ASP A 258 3.16 -21.37 7.31
CA ASP A 258 1.84 -21.46 6.67
C ASP A 258 1.73 -20.49 5.48
N ASN A 259 2.24 -19.26 5.64
CA ASN A 259 2.26 -18.27 4.56
C ASN A 259 3.20 -18.67 3.44
N ILE A 260 4.39 -19.17 3.74
CA ILE A 260 5.31 -19.71 2.72
C ILE A 260 4.63 -20.82 1.91
N ASN A 261 3.96 -21.76 2.58
CA ASN A 261 3.26 -22.85 1.91
C ASN A 261 2.09 -22.36 1.05
N ALA A 262 1.30 -21.40 1.56
CA ALA A 262 0.19 -20.81 0.83
C ALA A 262 0.67 -20.04 -0.40
N VAL A 263 1.65 -19.15 -0.25
CA VAL A 263 2.21 -18.36 -1.35
C VAL A 263 2.90 -19.26 -2.38
N ARG A 264 3.61 -20.31 -1.95
CA ARG A 264 4.19 -21.32 -2.85
C ARG A 264 3.13 -21.98 -3.71
N LYS A 265 2.01 -22.43 -3.11
CA LYS A 265 0.90 -23.00 -3.85
C LYS A 265 0.28 -22.00 -4.83
N THR A 266 0.20 -20.73 -4.44
CA THR A 266 -0.28 -19.65 -5.33
C THR A 266 0.66 -19.46 -6.52
N ALA A 267 1.97 -19.37 -6.30
CA ALA A 267 2.97 -19.25 -7.37
C ALA A 267 2.96 -20.45 -8.33
N GLN A 268 2.65 -21.65 -7.83
CA GLN A 268 2.49 -22.84 -8.67
C GLN A 268 1.22 -22.81 -9.53
N ASN A 269 0.11 -22.31 -8.98
CA ASN A 269 -1.18 -22.26 -9.68
C ASN A 269 -1.28 -21.07 -10.64
N GLU A 270 -0.58 -19.97 -10.32
CA GLU A 270 -0.54 -18.74 -11.12
C GLU A 270 0.91 -18.31 -11.39
N PRO A 271 1.62 -19.01 -12.31
CA PRO A 271 3.04 -18.76 -12.57
C PRO A 271 3.36 -17.35 -13.08
N ASP A 272 2.38 -16.65 -13.66
CA ASP A 272 2.55 -15.29 -14.17
C ASP A 272 2.32 -14.22 -13.09
N TYR A 273 2.00 -14.60 -11.85
CA TYR A 273 1.75 -13.66 -10.76
C TYR A 273 3.05 -13.22 -10.07
N ALA A 274 3.63 -12.11 -10.55
CA ALA A 274 4.93 -11.62 -10.11
C ALA A 274 5.08 -11.50 -8.58
N TYR A 275 4.05 -10.98 -7.89
CA TYR A 275 4.09 -10.79 -6.44
C TYR A 275 4.09 -12.10 -5.65
N ALA A 276 3.46 -13.18 -6.14
CA ALA A 276 3.58 -14.47 -5.47
C ALA A 276 5.04 -14.97 -5.50
N HIS A 277 5.74 -14.75 -6.61
CA HIS A 277 7.14 -15.12 -6.76
C HIS A 277 8.09 -14.26 -5.91
N SER A 278 8.03 -12.94 -6.01
CA SER A 278 8.93 -12.07 -5.24
C SER A 278 8.65 -12.11 -3.74
N LEU A 279 7.38 -12.26 -3.33
CA LEU A 279 7.05 -12.42 -1.92
C LEU A 279 7.53 -13.76 -1.36
N LEU A 280 7.39 -14.86 -2.11
CA LEU A 280 7.91 -16.16 -1.68
C LEU A 280 9.43 -16.11 -1.48
N ALA A 281 10.15 -15.47 -2.41
CA ALA A 281 11.59 -15.28 -2.28
C ALA A 281 11.97 -14.50 -1.01
N TRP A 282 11.24 -13.42 -0.71
CA TRP A 282 11.45 -12.64 0.50
C TRP A 282 11.13 -13.43 1.77
N LEU A 283 10.01 -14.16 1.80
CA LEU A 283 9.61 -14.98 2.96
C LEU A 283 10.58 -16.14 3.24
N LEU A 284 11.10 -16.79 2.19
CA LEU A 284 12.12 -17.84 2.33
C LEU A 284 13.44 -17.27 2.89
N ASN A 285 13.86 -16.08 2.44
CA ASN A 285 15.01 -15.40 3.03
C ASN A 285 14.76 -15.02 4.50
N MET A 286 13.57 -14.53 4.84
CA MET A 286 13.16 -14.28 6.22
C MET A 286 13.20 -15.55 7.08
N LYS A 287 12.72 -16.70 6.55
CA LYS A 287 12.78 -17.99 7.25
C LYS A 287 14.22 -18.40 7.59
N VAL A 288 15.16 -18.16 6.67
CA VAL A 288 16.59 -18.44 6.89
C VAL A 288 17.19 -17.46 7.91
N THR A 289 17.02 -16.16 7.70
CA THR A 289 17.65 -15.11 8.52
C THR A 289 17.10 -15.04 9.94
N ASN A 290 15.84 -15.42 10.15
CA ASN A 290 15.23 -15.55 11.47
C ASN A 290 15.64 -16.84 12.21
N GLY A 291 16.46 -17.71 11.59
CA GLY A 291 16.93 -18.95 12.21
C GLY A 291 15.88 -20.06 12.29
N VAL A 292 14.82 -19.98 11.49
CA VAL A 292 13.69 -20.93 11.50
C VAL A 292 13.93 -22.08 10.51
N SER A 293 14.72 -21.86 9.46
CA SER A 293 15.01 -22.85 8.42
C SER A 293 15.72 -24.12 8.95
N ASP A 294 15.22 -25.28 8.53
CA ASP A 294 15.88 -26.58 8.76
C ASP A 294 16.99 -26.85 7.73
N ASN A 295 16.82 -26.35 6.50
CA ASN A 295 17.79 -26.48 5.42
C ASN A 295 17.89 -25.18 4.62
N TRP A 296 18.72 -24.28 5.14
CA TRP A 296 18.87 -22.93 4.59
C TRP A 296 19.35 -22.93 3.13
N ARG A 297 20.14 -23.93 2.70
CA ARG A 297 20.64 -24.00 1.32
C ARG A 297 19.51 -24.22 0.32
N VAL A 298 18.56 -25.09 0.68
CA VAL A 298 17.40 -25.39 -0.18
C VAL A 298 16.47 -24.18 -0.21
N ASP A 299 16.16 -23.60 0.95
CA ASP A 299 15.28 -22.43 1.04
C ASP A 299 15.86 -21.22 0.26
N LEU A 300 17.17 -20.98 0.30
CA LEU A 300 17.80 -19.89 -0.45
C LEU A 300 17.86 -20.14 -1.96
N GLU A 301 18.05 -21.38 -2.41
CA GLU A 301 18.06 -21.66 -3.85
C GLU A 301 16.65 -21.55 -4.43
N GLU A 302 15.62 -22.03 -3.72
CA GLU A 302 14.22 -21.79 -4.05
C GLU A 302 13.92 -20.27 -4.08
N ALA A 303 14.38 -19.52 -3.07
CA ALA A 303 14.19 -18.08 -3.03
C ALA A 303 14.79 -17.38 -4.25
N LYS A 304 15.98 -17.79 -4.68
CA LYS A 304 16.67 -17.24 -5.85
C LYS A 304 15.89 -17.52 -7.14
N GLU A 305 15.37 -18.73 -7.33
CA GLU A 305 14.56 -19.08 -8.51
C GLU A 305 13.30 -18.21 -8.58
N HIS A 306 12.56 -18.10 -7.47
CA HIS A 306 11.35 -17.29 -7.42
C HIS A 306 11.63 -15.80 -7.56
N MET A 307 12.70 -15.29 -6.98
CA MET A 307 13.13 -13.89 -7.17
C MET A 307 13.43 -13.60 -8.65
N GLN A 308 14.16 -14.47 -9.35
CA GLN A 308 14.47 -14.30 -10.77
C GLN A 308 13.21 -14.30 -11.63
N HIS A 309 12.24 -15.15 -11.30
CA HIS A 309 10.95 -15.22 -11.99
C HIS A 309 10.10 -13.96 -11.72
N GLY A 310 9.96 -13.55 -10.45
CA GLY A 310 9.24 -12.32 -10.11
C GLY A 310 9.82 -11.09 -10.81
N LEU A 311 11.15 -11.00 -10.89
CA LEU A 311 11.85 -9.92 -11.59
C LEU A 311 11.61 -9.95 -13.11
N SER A 312 11.50 -11.13 -13.73
CA SER A 312 11.24 -11.24 -15.18
C SER A 312 9.82 -10.83 -15.56
N LEU A 313 8.84 -11.10 -14.68
CA LEU A 313 7.44 -10.75 -14.88
C LEU A 313 7.17 -9.26 -14.67
N ALA A 314 7.78 -8.66 -13.63
CA ALA A 314 7.57 -7.26 -13.27
C ALA A 314 8.90 -6.49 -13.07
N PRO A 315 9.69 -6.28 -14.13
CA PRO A 315 11.03 -5.70 -14.03
C PRO A 315 11.05 -4.19 -13.73
N ASN A 316 9.91 -3.51 -13.83
CA ASN A 316 9.77 -2.07 -13.65
C ASN A 316 8.66 -1.73 -12.64
N ASP A 317 8.37 -2.65 -11.73
CA ASP A 317 7.47 -2.39 -10.61
C ASP A 317 8.32 -2.11 -9.35
N PRO A 318 8.21 -0.93 -8.71
CA PRO A 318 9.04 -0.55 -7.56
C PRO A 318 8.94 -1.56 -6.41
N PHE A 319 7.72 -2.05 -6.12
CA PHE A 319 7.48 -2.93 -5.00
C PHE A 319 8.15 -4.30 -5.21
N ASN A 320 7.98 -4.88 -6.39
CA ASN A 320 8.64 -6.11 -6.82
C ASN A 320 10.16 -5.99 -6.86
N LEU A 321 10.68 -4.84 -7.32
CA LEU A 321 12.11 -4.55 -7.31
C LEU A 321 12.66 -4.53 -5.88
N ASN A 322 11.95 -3.90 -4.93
CA ASN A 322 12.37 -3.84 -3.53
C ASN A 322 12.34 -5.22 -2.86
N LEU A 323 11.30 -6.03 -3.06
CA LEU A 323 11.24 -7.40 -2.54
C LEU A 323 12.41 -8.26 -3.06
N CYS A 324 12.70 -8.16 -4.35
CA CYS A 324 13.84 -8.85 -4.95
C CYS A 324 15.19 -8.32 -4.41
N ALA A 325 15.32 -7.00 -4.23
CA ALA A 325 16.53 -6.39 -3.66
C ALA A 325 16.78 -6.87 -2.23
N ALA A 326 15.74 -6.89 -1.39
CA ALA A 326 15.82 -7.40 -0.02
C ALA A 326 16.24 -8.87 -0.01
N ALA A 327 15.67 -9.70 -0.90
CA ALA A 327 16.08 -11.10 -1.04
C ALA A 327 17.56 -11.26 -1.44
N LEU A 328 18.09 -10.39 -2.31
CA LEU A 328 19.50 -10.40 -2.73
C LEU A 328 20.46 -9.95 -1.63
N GLY A 329 20.08 -8.92 -0.86
CA GLY A 329 20.88 -8.42 0.26
C GLY A 329 21.18 -9.52 1.27
N TYR A 330 20.18 -10.35 1.60
CA TYR A 330 20.34 -11.46 2.54
C TYR A 330 21.29 -12.57 2.08
N VAL A 331 21.54 -12.70 0.78
CA VAL A 331 22.49 -13.68 0.23
C VAL A 331 23.83 -13.04 -0.15
N GLY A 332 24.09 -11.81 0.31
CA GLY A 332 25.34 -11.08 0.11
C GLY A 332 25.54 -10.60 -1.33
N LYS A 333 24.48 -10.52 -2.14
CA LYS A 333 24.51 -9.97 -3.50
C LYS A 333 24.20 -8.47 -3.48
N ASN A 334 24.96 -7.76 -2.66
CA ASN A 334 24.70 -6.38 -2.26
C ASN A 334 24.77 -5.38 -3.42
N ASP A 335 25.74 -5.50 -4.33
CA ASP A 335 25.82 -4.66 -5.55
C ASP A 335 24.53 -4.74 -6.39
N ARG A 336 24.03 -5.95 -6.61
CA ARG A 336 22.81 -6.17 -7.40
C ARG A 336 21.57 -5.72 -6.65
N ALA A 337 21.54 -5.88 -5.32
CA ALA A 337 20.47 -5.35 -4.48
C ALA A 337 20.41 -3.82 -4.58
N GLU A 338 21.56 -3.13 -4.47
CA GLU A 338 21.67 -1.68 -4.62
C GLU A 338 21.15 -1.22 -5.99
N GLU A 339 21.54 -1.89 -7.08
CA GLU A 339 21.05 -1.57 -8.43
C GLU A 339 19.50 -1.65 -8.52
N LEU A 340 18.90 -2.69 -7.95
CA LEU A 340 17.44 -2.84 -7.94
C LEU A 340 16.76 -1.78 -7.07
N CYS A 341 17.33 -1.44 -5.91
CA CYS A 341 16.85 -0.36 -5.05
C CYS A 341 16.89 0.99 -5.76
N LEU A 342 18.01 1.33 -6.40
CA LEU A 342 18.15 2.58 -7.14
C LEU A 342 17.16 2.65 -8.31
N LYS A 343 16.93 1.53 -9.01
CA LYS A 343 15.90 1.45 -10.05
C LYS A 343 14.50 1.65 -9.49
N ALA A 344 14.17 1.09 -8.32
CA ALA A 344 12.89 1.31 -7.66
C ALA A 344 12.70 2.80 -7.32
N LEU A 345 13.72 3.47 -6.79
CA LEU A 345 13.68 4.90 -6.47
C LEU A 345 13.61 5.81 -7.71
N GLN A 346 14.17 5.40 -8.86
CA GLN A 346 13.99 6.13 -10.12
C GLN A 346 12.53 6.13 -10.58
N ILE A 347 11.79 5.06 -10.31
CA ILE A 347 10.38 4.93 -10.69
C ILE A 347 9.49 5.60 -9.64
N ASN A 348 9.70 5.31 -8.36
CA ASN A 348 9.01 5.93 -7.25
C ASN A 348 10.02 6.47 -6.20
N PRO A 349 10.35 7.77 -6.26
CA PRO A 349 11.25 8.40 -5.28
C PRO A 349 10.69 8.43 -3.85
N ASN A 350 9.36 8.33 -3.69
CA ASN A 350 8.69 8.40 -2.38
C ASN A 350 8.46 7.00 -1.78
N PHE A 351 9.47 6.12 -1.84
CA PHE A 351 9.37 4.73 -1.37
C PHE A 351 10.32 4.42 -0.19
N PRO A 352 9.94 4.76 1.07
CA PRO A 352 10.74 4.52 2.29
C PRO A 352 11.29 3.10 2.43
N ASP A 353 10.53 2.07 2.07
CA ASP A 353 10.93 0.66 2.23
C ASP A 353 12.21 0.32 1.44
N VAL A 354 12.55 1.09 0.41
CA VAL A 354 13.80 0.92 -0.33
C VAL A 354 15.00 1.38 0.49
N TYR A 355 14.86 2.44 1.28
CA TYR A 355 15.94 2.95 2.13
C TYR A 355 16.24 2.02 3.30
N PHE A 356 15.23 1.29 3.77
CA PHE A 356 15.43 0.15 4.66
C PHE A 356 16.40 -0.87 4.03
N THR A 357 16.12 -1.32 2.81
CA THR A 357 16.97 -2.29 2.09
C THR A 357 18.38 -1.73 1.81
N LEU A 358 18.47 -0.47 1.36
CA LEU A 358 19.75 0.20 1.11
C LEU A 358 20.61 0.30 2.37
N SER A 359 20.00 0.63 3.52
CA SER A 359 20.74 0.73 4.78
C SER A 359 21.42 -0.59 5.15
N GLN A 360 20.70 -1.70 4.97
CA GLN A 360 21.20 -3.04 5.21
C GLN A 360 22.34 -3.39 4.26
N VAL A 361 22.11 -3.22 2.96
CA VAL A 361 23.08 -3.49 1.87
C VAL A 361 24.38 -2.72 2.11
N HIS A 362 24.29 -1.41 2.39
CA HIS A 362 25.45 -0.57 2.64
C HIS A 362 26.20 -0.95 3.93
N ALA A 363 25.49 -1.27 5.02
CA ALA A 363 26.11 -1.68 6.26
C ALA A 363 26.92 -2.98 6.10
N TYR A 364 26.38 -3.97 5.38
CA TYR A 364 27.10 -5.23 5.11
C TYR A 364 28.30 -5.07 4.17
N GLU A 365 28.36 -3.99 3.39
CA GLU A 365 29.53 -3.64 2.57
C GLU A 365 30.50 -2.69 3.28
N GLY A 366 30.24 -2.34 4.55
CA GLY A 366 31.06 -1.42 5.33
C GLY A 366 30.92 0.05 4.94
N ARG A 367 29.94 0.40 4.09
CA ARG A 367 29.59 1.78 3.73
C ARG A 367 28.67 2.39 4.78
N PHE A 368 29.18 2.50 6.00
CA PHE A 368 28.37 2.85 7.18
C PHE A 368 27.76 4.26 7.11
N GLU A 369 28.45 5.24 6.51
CA GLU A 369 27.89 6.58 6.32
C GLU A 369 26.66 6.54 5.41
N LYS A 370 26.74 5.84 4.28
CA LYS A 370 25.57 5.67 3.38
C LYS A 370 24.43 4.90 4.05
N ALA A 371 24.76 3.94 4.91
CA ALA A 371 23.75 3.21 5.67
C ALA A 371 23.00 4.14 6.63
N GLU A 372 23.71 5.04 7.31
CA GLU A 372 23.13 6.06 8.18
C GLU A 372 22.26 7.05 7.40
N GLU A 373 22.75 7.57 6.26
CA GLU A 373 21.99 8.47 5.38
C GLU A 373 20.66 7.85 4.90
N ALA A 374 20.67 6.55 4.57
CA ALA A 374 19.48 5.83 4.19
C ALA A 374 18.47 5.70 5.36
N LEU A 375 18.95 5.45 6.58
CA LEU A 375 18.12 5.37 7.77
C LEU A 375 17.51 6.73 8.15
N ASP A 376 18.30 7.81 8.07
CA ASP A 376 17.83 9.18 8.29
C ASP A 376 16.74 9.56 7.28
N THR A 377 16.92 9.15 6.02
CA THR A 377 15.92 9.36 4.96
C THR A 377 14.64 8.56 5.25
N LEU A 378 14.76 7.30 5.65
CA LEU A 378 13.62 6.46 6.05
C LEU A 378 12.82 7.10 7.19
N GLU A 379 13.49 7.57 8.24
CA GLU A 379 12.85 8.21 9.39
C GLU A 379 12.19 9.54 9.01
N ALA A 380 12.79 10.33 8.13
CA ALA A 380 12.20 11.56 7.64
C ALA A 380 10.93 11.33 6.80
N MET A 381 10.90 10.24 6.01
CA MET A 381 9.77 9.92 5.12
C MET A 381 8.61 9.23 5.85
N ALA A 382 8.90 8.37 6.82
CA ALA A 382 7.91 7.57 7.53
C ALA A 382 8.16 7.55 9.04
N PRO A 383 8.11 8.72 9.73
CA PRO A 383 8.51 8.85 11.14
C PRO A 383 7.63 8.03 12.09
N ASN A 384 6.37 7.85 11.70
CA ASN A 384 5.39 7.06 12.43
C ASN A 384 5.13 5.81 11.60
N GLY A 385 5.33 4.61 12.16
CA GLY A 385 5.15 3.35 11.43
C GLY A 385 6.35 2.41 11.57
N ILE A 386 6.62 1.62 10.53
CA ILE A 386 7.65 0.58 10.51
C ILE A 386 9.04 1.12 10.90
N ALA A 387 9.36 2.36 10.49
CA ALA A 387 10.66 2.97 10.73
C ALA A 387 10.96 3.08 12.22
N SER A 388 9.94 3.27 13.07
CA SER A 388 10.11 3.38 14.53
C SER A 388 10.79 2.17 15.17
N VAL A 389 10.65 0.97 14.58
CA VAL A 389 11.32 -0.25 15.05
C VAL A 389 12.55 -0.55 14.20
N PHE A 390 12.40 -0.51 12.87
CA PHE A 390 13.44 -0.99 11.97
C PHE A 390 14.62 -0.03 11.84
N ALA A 391 14.39 1.29 11.87
CA ALA A 391 15.49 2.23 11.79
C ALA A 391 16.46 2.11 12.98
N PRO A 392 16.01 2.17 14.26
CA PRO A 392 16.93 1.98 15.39
C PRO A 392 17.53 0.57 15.43
N TRP A 393 16.81 -0.46 14.98
CA TRP A 393 17.32 -1.82 14.90
C TRP A 393 18.50 -1.94 13.93
N TYR A 394 18.35 -1.50 12.68
CA TYR A 394 19.41 -1.59 11.68
C TYR A 394 20.56 -0.61 11.96
N ARG A 395 20.25 0.56 12.53
CA ARG A 395 21.28 1.46 13.06
C ARG A 395 22.11 0.77 14.13
N ALA A 396 21.50 0.00 15.04
CA ALA A 396 22.23 -0.74 16.05
C ALA A 396 23.13 -1.84 15.46
N ILE A 397 22.65 -2.57 14.45
CA ILE A 397 23.48 -3.54 13.71
C ILE A 397 24.70 -2.83 13.12
N SER A 398 24.49 -1.71 12.42
CA SER A 398 25.56 -0.91 11.81
C SER A 398 26.57 -0.40 12.84
N LYS A 399 26.13 0.15 13.99
CA LYS A 399 27.03 0.58 15.08
C LYS A 399 27.79 -0.59 15.69
N SER A 400 27.14 -1.74 15.86
CA SER A 400 27.80 -2.96 16.34
C SER A 400 28.88 -3.45 15.35
N MET A 401 28.65 -3.33 14.04
CA MET A 401 29.66 -3.65 13.00
C MET A 401 30.87 -2.70 13.00
N GLN A 402 30.65 -1.47 13.42
CA GLN A 402 31.73 -0.48 13.62
C GLN A 402 32.48 -0.68 14.96
N GLY A 403 32.04 -1.62 15.80
CA GLY A 403 32.57 -1.82 17.16
C GLY A 403 32.03 -0.85 18.21
N ASP A 404 31.11 0.06 17.84
CA ASP A 404 30.42 0.94 18.80
C ASP A 404 29.27 0.20 19.48
N HIS A 405 29.66 -0.77 20.31
CA HIS A 405 28.74 -1.60 21.06
C HIS A 405 27.94 -0.82 22.11
N LYS A 406 28.43 0.35 22.54
CA LYS A 406 27.72 1.22 23.50
C LYS A 406 26.51 1.88 22.85
N GLN A 407 26.67 2.45 21.65
CA GLN A 407 25.53 2.98 20.91
C GLN A 407 24.58 1.88 20.44
N ALA A 408 25.13 0.74 19.98
CA ALA A 408 24.32 -0.41 19.60
C ALA A 408 23.41 -0.87 20.75
N GLU A 409 23.96 -1.04 21.95
CA GLU A 409 23.19 -1.44 23.14
C GLU A 409 22.05 -0.46 23.47
N LYS A 410 22.33 0.86 23.45
CA LYS A 410 21.32 1.88 23.71
C LYS A 410 20.15 1.79 22.72
N LEU A 411 20.45 1.66 21.43
CA LEU A 411 19.44 1.52 20.37
C LEU A 411 18.64 0.23 20.52
N LEU A 412 19.30 -0.88 20.87
CA LEU A 412 18.64 -2.17 21.06
C LEU A 412 17.73 -2.19 22.28
N ARG A 413 18.04 -1.44 23.35
CA ARG A 413 17.13 -1.28 24.49
C ARG A 413 15.86 -0.55 24.09
N HIS A 414 15.98 0.48 23.25
CA HIS A 414 14.81 1.16 22.71
C HIS A 414 13.95 0.20 21.86
N VAL A 415 14.58 -0.61 20.99
CA VAL A 415 13.87 -1.64 20.20
C VAL A 415 13.17 -2.66 21.09
N TYR A 416 13.80 -3.06 22.20
CA TYR A 416 13.21 -3.97 23.18
C TYR A 416 11.95 -3.40 23.83
N GLU A 417 11.92 -2.10 24.16
CA GLU A 417 10.75 -1.44 24.76
C GLU A 417 9.54 -1.41 23.83
N ILE A 418 9.77 -1.18 22.53
CA ILE A 418 8.71 -1.04 21.52
C ILE A 418 8.30 -2.39 20.90
N ALA A 419 9.21 -3.35 20.82
CA ALA A 419 9.01 -4.64 20.16
C ALA A 419 9.61 -5.81 20.97
N PRO A 420 9.15 -6.07 22.20
CA PRO A 420 9.74 -7.07 23.09
C PRO A 420 9.66 -8.50 22.52
N ASN A 421 8.72 -8.78 21.62
CA ASN A 421 8.54 -10.12 21.06
C ASN A 421 9.36 -10.36 19.79
N TYR A 422 10.15 -9.37 19.34
CA TYR A 422 11.06 -9.56 18.22
C TYR A 422 12.38 -10.16 18.71
N HIS A 423 12.64 -11.43 18.38
CA HIS A 423 13.72 -12.21 18.97
C HIS A 423 15.12 -11.86 18.46
N LEU A 424 15.26 -11.40 17.20
CA LEU A 424 16.57 -11.10 16.61
C LEU A 424 17.36 -9.99 17.33
N PRO A 425 16.74 -8.87 17.75
CA PRO A 425 17.40 -7.84 18.56
C PRO A 425 18.19 -8.33 19.77
N TYR A 426 17.70 -9.36 20.45
CA TYR A 426 18.38 -9.92 21.61
C TYR A 426 19.72 -10.58 21.27
N ILE A 427 19.88 -11.10 20.05
CA ILE A 427 21.13 -11.73 19.61
C ILE A 427 22.23 -10.67 19.48
N PHE A 428 21.93 -9.55 18.84
CA PHE A 428 22.88 -8.46 18.68
C PHE A 428 23.09 -7.67 19.98
N MET A 429 22.09 -7.69 20.88
CA MET A 429 22.22 -7.18 22.24
C MET A 429 23.25 -8.02 23.00
N ALA A 430 23.14 -9.34 22.94
CA ALA A 430 24.09 -10.25 23.59
C ALA A 430 25.53 -10.05 23.08
N ILE A 431 25.72 -9.94 21.76
CA ILE A 431 27.02 -9.65 21.15
C ILE A 431 27.59 -8.33 21.67
N SER A 432 26.77 -7.29 21.73
CA SER A 432 27.21 -5.96 22.17
C SER A 432 27.50 -5.91 23.67
N LEU A 433 26.70 -6.59 24.49
CA LEU A 433 26.92 -6.70 25.94
C LEU A 433 28.20 -7.48 26.27
N ASP A 434 28.46 -8.60 25.58
CA ASP A 434 29.70 -9.37 25.77
C ASP A 434 30.93 -8.53 25.39
N ALA A 435 30.88 -7.81 24.26
CA ALA A 435 31.96 -6.91 23.85
C ALA A 435 32.19 -5.75 24.83
N LEU A 436 31.18 -5.37 25.63
CA LEU A 436 31.29 -4.39 26.72
C LEU A 436 31.72 -5.02 28.06
N GLY A 437 32.04 -6.32 28.10
CA GLY A 437 32.42 -7.04 29.32
C GLY A 437 31.25 -7.42 30.24
N ARG A 438 30.01 -7.21 29.81
CA ARG A 438 28.77 -7.47 30.58
C ARG A 438 28.20 -8.86 30.25
N ARG A 439 29.04 -9.88 30.45
CA ARG A 439 28.76 -11.25 29.97
C ARG A 439 27.54 -11.90 30.61
N ASP A 440 27.23 -11.60 31.86
CA ASP A 440 26.03 -12.15 32.53
C ASP A 440 24.74 -11.60 31.90
N GLU A 441 24.68 -10.29 31.64
CA GLU A 441 23.56 -9.68 30.91
C GLU A 441 23.47 -10.18 29.47
N ALA A 442 24.60 -10.47 28.83
CA ALA A 442 24.62 -11.07 27.50
C ALA A 442 23.95 -12.45 27.49
N LYS A 443 24.21 -13.29 28.50
CA LYS A 443 23.54 -14.59 28.67
C LYS A 443 22.04 -14.42 28.93
N GLU A 444 21.65 -13.47 29.77
CA GLU A 444 20.22 -13.17 30.01
C GLU A 444 19.49 -12.78 28.72
N ALA A 445 20.13 -12.01 27.84
CA ALA A 445 19.57 -11.67 26.53
C ALA A 445 19.35 -12.93 25.66
N ILE A 446 20.30 -13.88 25.66
CA ILE A 446 20.14 -15.17 24.96
C ILE A 446 19.01 -16.01 25.57
N VAL A 447 18.87 -16.04 26.89
CA VAL A 447 17.77 -16.76 27.55
C VAL A 447 16.41 -16.21 27.12
N LYS A 448 16.22 -14.88 27.16
CA LYS A 448 14.98 -14.24 26.69
C LYS A 448 14.68 -14.54 25.22
N MET A 449 15.72 -14.56 24.38
CA MET A 449 15.60 -14.92 22.97
C MET A 449 15.12 -16.37 22.79
N LEU A 450 15.64 -17.31 23.58
CA LEU A 450 15.24 -18.71 23.57
C LEU A 450 13.82 -18.94 24.13
N GLU A 451 13.36 -18.11 25.06
CA GLU A 451 11.95 -18.13 25.50
C GLU A 451 11.01 -17.79 24.34
N LEU A 452 11.39 -16.83 23.48
CA LEU A 452 10.63 -16.44 22.29
C LEU A 452 10.76 -17.43 21.13
N GLN A 453 11.95 -18.01 20.96
CA GLN A 453 12.26 -18.96 19.88
C GLN A 453 13.04 -20.18 20.38
N PRO A 454 12.38 -21.17 21.01
CA PRO A 454 13.07 -22.29 21.68
C PRO A 454 13.85 -23.22 20.73
N LYS A 455 13.54 -23.21 19.43
CA LYS A 455 14.14 -24.10 18.42
C LYS A 455 15.33 -23.48 17.68
N ILE A 456 15.62 -22.20 17.92
CA ILE A 456 16.72 -21.52 17.26
C ILE A 456 18.05 -22.07 17.79
N THR A 457 19.07 -22.12 16.95
CA THR A 457 20.41 -22.58 17.32
C THR A 457 21.45 -21.68 16.67
N VAL A 458 22.64 -21.57 17.25
CA VAL A 458 23.76 -20.81 16.66
C VAL A 458 23.99 -21.21 15.19
N LYS A 459 23.90 -22.51 14.88
CA LYS A 459 24.05 -23.03 13.50
C LYS A 459 23.01 -22.48 12.52
N ARG A 460 21.77 -22.25 12.97
CA ARG A 460 20.68 -21.76 12.10
C ARG A 460 20.80 -20.27 11.80
N ILE A 461 21.42 -19.49 12.69
CA ILE A 461 21.57 -18.04 12.55
C ILE A 461 22.98 -17.61 12.11
N SER A 462 23.95 -18.52 12.05
CA SER A 462 25.35 -18.19 11.81
C SER A 462 25.60 -17.49 10.48
N SER A 463 24.83 -17.79 9.43
CA SER A 463 24.96 -17.10 8.14
C SER A 463 24.58 -15.62 8.24
N ASN A 464 23.52 -15.30 8.99
CA ASN A 464 23.06 -13.93 9.19
C ASN A 464 23.97 -13.17 10.16
N ILE A 465 24.25 -13.76 11.33
CA ILE A 465 25.07 -13.11 12.35
C ILE A 465 26.53 -12.95 11.93
N GLY A 466 27.04 -13.93 11.17
CA GLY A 466 28.39 -13.89 10.62
C GLY A 466 28.57 -12.95 9.43
N ALA A 467 27.48 -12.41 8.86
CA ALA A 467 27.56 -11.42 7.81
C ALA A 467 28.17 -10.12 8.36
N HIS A 468 29.41 -9.83 7.95
CA HIS A 468 30.18 -8.71 8.45
C HIS A 468 31.18 -8.24 7.38
N PRO A 469 31.44 -6.91 7.25
CA PRO A 469 32.45 -6.39 6.32
C PRO A 469 33.86 -6.94 6.60
N ASP A 470 34.17 -7.16 7.87
CA ASP A 470 35.35 -7.91 8.34
C ASP A 470 34.97 -9.39 8.64
N PRO A 471 35.42 -10.37 7.83
CA PRO A 471 35.11 -11.78 8.05
C PRO A 471 35.60 -12.35 9.38
N GLU A 472 36.69 -11.83 9.95
CA GLU A 472 37.20 -12.33 11.24
C GLU A 472 36.29 -11.89 12.39
N GLU A 473 35.78 -10.67 12.33
CA GLU A 473 34.76 -10.21 13.26
C GLU A 473 33.44 -11.01 13.10
N GLY A 474 33.06 -11.36 11.87
CA GLY A 474 31.93 -12.26 11.61
C GLY A 474 32.10 -13.63 12.29
N LYS A 475 33.30 -14.23 12.22
CA LYS A 475 33.63 -15.48 12.93
C LYS A 475 33.62 -15.28 14.45
N ARG A 476 34.16 -14.18 14.95
CA ARG A 476 34.17 -13.83 16.38
C ARG A 476 32.74 -13.78 16.94
N ARG A 477 31.81 -13.12 16.23
CA ARG A 477 30.40 -13.04 16.64
C ARG A 477 29.75 -14.42 16.78
N ILE A 478 30.00 -15.32 15.82
CA ILE A 478 29.50 -16.70 15.88
C ILE A 478 30.08 -17.44 17.09
N GLN A 479 31.40 -17.28 17.33
CA GLN A 479 32.06 -17.89 18.47
C GLN A 479 31.47 -17.40 19.80
N VAL A 480 31.37 -16.08 19.99
CA VAL A 480 30.79 -15.46 21.18
C VAL A 480 29.39 -15.99 21.45
N LEU A 481 28.54 -16.08 20.42
CA LEU A 481 27.21 -16.67 20.58
C LEU A 481 27.25 -18.14 21.00
N GLY A 482 28.20 -18.92 20.49
CA GLY A 482 28.44 -20.29 20.93
C GLY A 482 28.80 -20.39 22.41
N GLU A 483 29.58 -19.44 22.93
CA GLU A 483 29.97 -19.40 24.34
C GLU A 483 28.89 -18.84 25.28
N LEU A 484 27.99 -18.00 24.76
CA LEU A 484 26.84 -17.47 25.49
C LEU A 484 25.64 -18.42 25.49
N TRP A 485 25.57 -19.33 24.52
CA TRP A 485 24.46 -20.28 24.40
C TRP A 485 24.43 -21.22 25.62
N PRO A 486 23.26 -21.42 26.25
CA PRO A 486 23.14 -22.41 27.32
C PRO A 486 23.47 -23.80 26.77
N CYS A 487 24.27 -24.55 27.53
CA CYS A 487 24.68 -25.92 27.21
C CYS A 487 23.51 -26.91 27.20
#